data_AF-A0A4V2LJK7-F1
#
_entry.id   AF-A0A4V2LJK7-F1
#
_cell.length_a   1.000
_cell.length_b   1.000
_cell.length_c   1.000
_cell.angle_alpha   90.00
_cell.angle_beta   90.00
_cell.angle_gamma   90.00
#
_symmetry.space_group_name_H-M   'P 1'
#
loop_
_entity.id
_entity.type
_entity.pdbx_description
1 polymer ?
#
loop_
_entity_poly.entity_id
_entity_poly.type
_entity_poly.pdbx_seq_one_letter_code
_entity_poly.pdbx_strand_id
1 'polypeptide(L)'
;MKNYYEEKFDLLFAKYGKEIALKKIVEDLLYKSSQPKINDFKNKFDMFWQSKFINLITTYEFKQENYILALSQYIRYVITNEEVCIKFLHLDIESFILAIRASGIILDPQHISWNILKAINYKHESLDFFHKSFFTQFQIINSSN
;
A
#
# COMPACT_ATOMS: atom_id res chain seq x y z
N MET A 1 -0.16 21.49 -8.15
CA MET A 1 -1.25 21.55 -7.15
C MET A 1 -0.97 20.52 -6.08
N LYS A 2 -1.21 20.83 -4.80
CA LYS A 2 -1.12 19.85 -3.70
C LYS A 2 -2.46 19.15 -3.56
N ASN A 3 -2.45 17.85 -3.26
CA ASN A 3 -3.67 17.13 -2.91
C ASN A 3 -3.98 17.32 -1.41
N TYR A 4 -5.12 16.82 -0.95
CA TYR A 4 -5.53 16.95 0.45
C TYR A 4 -4.48 16.43 1.45
N TYR A 5 -3.86 15.27 1.18
CA TYR A 5 -2.88 14.66 2.07
C TYR A 5 -1.55 15.41 2.07
N GLU A 6 -1.16 16.01 0.95
CA GLU A 6 0.03 16.87 0.87
C GLU A 6 -0.12 18.11 1.76
N GLU A 7 -1.23 18.82 1.62
CA GLU A 7 -1.52 20.00 2.46
C GLU A 7 -1.58 19.62 3.95
N LYS A 8 -2.20 18.46 4.24
CA LYS A 8 -2.29 17.96 5.61
C LYS A 8 -0.92 17.58 6.17
N PHE A 9 -0.07 16.94 5.36
CA PHE A 9 1.28 16.58 5.75
C PHE A 9 2.14 17.82 6.03
N ASP A 10 2.07 18.85 5.19
CA ASP A 10 2.83 20.10 5.42
C ASP A 10 2.50 20.74 6.78
N LEU A 11 1.20 20.79 7.14
CA LEU A 11 0.76 21.31 8.43
C LEU A 11 1.26 20.48 9.61
N LEU A 12 1.23 19.15 9.47
CA LEU A 12 1.75 18.24 10.49
C LEU A 12 3.28 18.37 10.61
N PHE A 13 3.98 18.47 9.48
CA PHE A 13 5.43 18.59 9.40
C PHE A 13 5.91 19.90 10.04
N ALA A 14 5.28 21.03 9.71
CA ALA A 14 5.59 22.32 10.30
C ALA A 14 5.38 22.35 11.82
N LYS A 15 4.40 21.60 12.33
CA LYS A 15 4.05 21.58 13.76
C LYS A 15 4.85 20.57 14.58
N TYR A 16 5.15 19.40 14.03
CA TYR A 16 5.65 18.26 14.79
C TYR A 16 6.95 17.65 14.23
N GLY A 17 7.43 18.11 13.07
CA GLY A 17 8.56 17.51 12.39
C GLY A 17 8.23 16.21 11.64
N LYS A 18 9.21 15.69 10.91
CA LYS A 18 9.05 14.60 9.94
C LYS A 18 8.44 13.33 10.53
N GLU A 19 9.05 12.79 11.60
CA GLU A 19 8.71 11.49 12.17
C GLU A 19 7.26 11.46 12.66
N ILE A 20 6.88 12.46 13.46
CA ILE A 20 5.52 12.58 14.01
C ILE A 20 4.52 12.86 12.89
N ALA A 21 4.88 13.66 11.89
CA ALA A 21 4.01 13.94 10.74
C ALA A 21 3.70 12.67 9.93
N LEU A 22 4.72 11.84 9.65
CA LEU A 22 4.56 10.57 8.94
C LEU A 22 3.68 9.58 9.72
N LYS A 23 3.81 9.54 11.05
CA LYS A 23 2.91 8.73 11.89
C LYS A 23 1.46 9.24 11.85
N LYS A 24 1.27 10.55 12.02
CA LYS A 24 -0.07 11.14 12.09
C LYS A 24 -0.81 11.12 10.76
N ILE A 25 -0.12 11.28 9.64
CA ILE A 25 -0.78 11.34 8.33
C ILE A 25 -1.38 9.98 7.93
N VAL A 26 -0.72 8.87 8.28
CA VAL A 26 -1.26 7.53 8.02
C VAL A 26 -2.38 7.17 9.00
N GLU A 27 -2.32 7.63 10.24
CA GLU A 27 -3.43 7.54 11.20
C GLU A 27 -4.66 8.30 10.69
N ASP A 28 -4.46 9.53 10.16
CA ASP A 28 -5.52 10.34 9.56
C ASP A 28 -6.15 9.64 8.34
N LEU A 29 -5.35 8.96 7.51
CA LEU A 29 -5.86 8.16 6.39
C LEU A 29 -6.77 7.02 6.87
N LEU A 30 -6.35 6.30 7.90
CA LEU A 30 -7.01 5.06 8.34
C LEU A 30 -8.25 5.32 9.21
N TYR A 31 -8.12 6.20 10.20
CA TYR A 31 -9.07 6.28 11.31
C TYR A 31 -9.99 7.49 11.24
N LYS A 32 -9.67 8.49 10.42
CA LYS A 32 -10.53 9.65 10.30
C LYS A 32 -11.74 9.35 9.41
N SER A 33 -12.92 9.66 9.93
CA SER A 33 -14.19 9.45 9.23
C SER A 33 -14.38 10.42 8.05
N SER A 34 -13.83 11.62 8.14
CA SER A 34 -13.95 12.65 7.10
C SER A 34 -13.24 12.22 5.83
N GLN A 35 -13.98 12.11 4.72
CA GLN A 35 -13.43 11.78 3.41
C GLN A 35 -12.95 13.05 2.69
N PRO A 36 -11.75 13.05 2.11
CA PRO A 36 -11.32 14.16 1.27
C PRO A 36 -12.12 14.20 -0.03
N LYS A 37 -12.15 15.37 -0.68
CA LYS A 37 -12.68 15.48 -2.05
C LYS A 37 -11.74 14.74 -3.00
N ILE A 38 -12.21 13.65 -3.58
CA ILE A 38 -11.40 12.69 -4.32
C ILE A 38 -10.91 13.22 -5.68
N ASN A 39 -11.59 14.20 -6.28
CA ASN A 39 -11.22 14.82 -7.56
C ASN A 39 -10.83 13.76 -8.62
N ASP A 40 -9.60 13.80 -9.15
CA ASP A 40 -9.10 12.92 -10.21
C ASP A 40 -8.56 11.56 -9.72
N PHE A 41 -8.58 11.32 -8.41
CA PHE A 41 -8.11 10.05 -7.83
C PHE A 41 -9.23 9.00 -7.82
N LYS A 42 -8.88 7.71 -7.75
CA LYS A 42 -9.91 6.64 -7.65
C LYS A 42 -10.55 6.58 -6.27
N ASN A 43 -9.77 6.84 -5.22
CA ASN A 43 -10.21 6.81 -3.83
C ASN A 43 -9.18 7.52 -2.92
N LYS A 44 -9.46 7.58 -1.61
CA LYS A 44 -8.55 8.25 -0.66
C LYS A 44 -7.18 7.59 -0.53
N PHE A 45 -7.09 6.27 -0.68
CA PHE A 45 -5.81 5.55 -0.62
C PHE A 45 -4.97 5.85 -1.86
N ASP A 46 -5.60 5.87 -3.03
CA ASP A 46 -4.96 6.29 -4.28
C ASP A 46 -4.36 7.70 -4.16
N MET A 47 -5.16 8.67 -3.68
CA MET A 47 -4.67 10.03 -3.41
C MET A 47 -3.50 10.07 -2.43
N PHE A 48 -3.59 9.32 -1.32
CA PHE A 48 -2.54 9.26 -0.31
C PHE A 48 -1.23 8.74 -0.90
N TRP A 49 -1.26 7.59 -1.58
CA TRP A 49 -0.07 6.94 -2.10
C TRP A 49 0.58 7.65 -3.29
N GLN A 50 -0.15 8.52 -3.98
CA GLN A 50 0.40 9.41 -5.00
C GLN A 50 1.01 10.72 -4.44
N SER A 51 0.99 10.93 -3.12
CA SER A 51 1.56 12.13 -2.51
C SER A 51 3.10 12.10 -2.50
N LYS A 52 3.73 13.26 -2.65
CA LYS A 52 5.20 13.42 -2.68
C LYS A 52 5.86 13.04 -1.36
N PHE A 53 5.20 13.30 -0.23
CA PHE A 53 5.76 12.91 1.09
C PHE A 53 5.95 11.40 1.23
N ILE A 54 5.31 10.57 0.39
CA ILE A 54 5.56 9.13 0.36
C ILE A 54 7.05 8.84 0.11
N ASN A 55 7.77 9.72 -0.58
CA ASN A 55 9.23 9.65 -0.78
C ASN A 55 10.07 9.86 0.48
N LEU A 56 9.44 10.29 1.58
CA LEU A 56 10.10 10.45 2.87
C LEU A 56 10.00 9.21 3.76
N ILE A 57 9.17 8.23 3.39
CA ILE A 57 8.98 6.98 4.13
C ILE A 57 10.22 6.12 3.98
N THR A 58 10.85 5.75 5.10
CA THR A 58 11.95 4.81 5.15
C THR A 58 11.47 3.43 5.58
N THR A 59 12.37 2.44 5.60
CA THR A 59 12.08 1.10 6.13
C THR A 59 11.56 1.16 7.57
N TYR A 60 12.00 2.12 8.39
CA TYR A 60 11.52 2.28 9.77
C TYR A 60 10.02 2.62 9.83
N GLU A 61 9.57 3.61 9.06
CA GLU A 61 8.16 3.98 9.03
C GLU A 61 7.30 2.91 8.34
N PHE A 62 7.80 2.28 7.26
CA PHE A 62 7.02 1.29 6.54
C PHE A 62 6.72 0.03 7.37
N LYS A 63 7.64 -0.38 8.25
CA LYS A 63 7.44 -1.51 9.18
C LYS A 63 6.35 -1.27 10.22
N GLN A 64 5.87 -0.04 10.37
CA GLN A 64 4.79 0.26 11.32
C GLN A 64 3.45 -0.28 10.80
N GLU A 65 2.65 -0.85 11.71
CA GLU A 65 1.39 -1.52 11.40
C GLU A 65 0.44 -0.66 10.53
N ASN A 66 0.35 0.63 10.82
CA ASN A 66 -0.53 1.55 10.08
C ASN A 66 -0.12 1.70 8.61
N TYR A 67 1.16 1.68 8.28
CA TYR A 67 1.60 1.76 6.88
C TYR A 67 1.35 0.45 6.14
N ILE A 68 1.56 -0.69 6.79
CA ILE A 68 1.23 -2.01 6.25
C ILE A 68 -0.29 -2.09 5.97
N LEU A 69 -1.11 -1.65 6.93
CA LEU A 69 -2.57 -1.61 6.79
C LEU A 69 -3.02 -0.63 5.70
N ALA A 70 -2.42 0.57 5.63
CA ALA A 70 -2.73 1.53 4.58
C ALA A 70 -2.41 0.99 3.18
N LEU A 71 -1.31 0.24 3.05
CA LEU A 71 -0.92 -0.36 1.78
C LEU A 71 -1.84 -1.53 1.43
N SER A 72 -2.26 -2.30 2.44
CA SER A 72 -3.23 -3.39 2.27
C SER A 72 -4.57 -2.88 1.73
N GLN A 73 -5.05 -1.74 2.24
CA GLN A 73 -6.27 -1.12 1.73
C GLN A 73 -6.10 -0.62 0.30
N TYR A 74 -4.97 0.01 -0.03
CA TYR A 74 -4.69 0.43 -1.41
C TYR A 74 -4.72 -0.75 -2.39
N ILE A 75 -4.08 -1.86 -2.04
CA ILE A 75 -4.08 -3.10 -2.82
C ILE A 75 -5.51 -3.65 -2.97
N ARG A 76 -6.27 -3.69 -1.87
CA ARG A 76 -7.67 -4.15 -1.84
C ARG A 76 -8.59 -3.30 -2.70
N TYR A 77 -8.45 -1.98 -2.69
CA TYR A 77 -9.36 -1.12 -3.44
C TYR A 77 -9.12 -1.15 -4.94
N VAL A 78 -7.84 -1.11 -5.36
CA VAL A 78 -7.31 -1.30 -6.71
C VAL A 78 -5.95 -0.59 -6.73
N ILE A 79 -4.89 -1.30 -7.13
CA ILE A 79 -3.60 -0.65 -7.42
C ILE A 79 -3.76 0.21 -8.68
N THR A 80 -3.44 1.49 -8.56
CA THR A 80 -3.55 2.49 -9.64
C THR A 80 -2.20 2.94 -10.17
N ASN A 81 -1.17 2.80 -9.36
CA ASN A 81 0.21 3.16 -9.66
C ASN A 81 1.13 2.02 -9.20
N GLU A 82 1.73 1.32 -10.19
CA GLU A 82 2.65 0.20 -10.00
C GLU A 82 3.91 0.62 -9.21
N GLU A 83 4.39 1.85 -9.43
CA GLU A 83 5.62 2.37 -8.82
C GLU A 83 5.52 2.45 -7.29
N VAL A 84 4.30 2.67 -6.75
CA VAL A 84 4.06 2.60 -5.30
C VAL A 84 4.42 1.20 -4.79
N CYS A 85 3.92 0.16 -5.45
CA CYS A 85 4.16 -1.22 -5.05
C CYS A 85 5.64 -1.60 -5.21
N ILE A 86 6.27 -1.24 -6.33
CA ILE A 86 7.70 -1.51 -6.57
C ILE A 86 8.56 -0.85 -5.48
N LYS A 87 8.27 0.40 -5.15
CA LYS A 87 8.99 1.11 -4.10
C LYS A 87 8.90 0.39 -2.75
N PHE A 88 7.70 0.03 -2.31
CA PHE A 88 7.52 -0.60 -1.01
C PHE A 88 8.02 -2.04 -0.96
N LEU A 89 7.97 -2.75 -2.09
CA LEU A 89 8.64 -4.04 -2.27
C LEU A 89 10.15 -3.93 -2.02
N HIS A 90 10.82 -2.94 -2.63
CA HIS A 90 12.25 -2.72 -2.42
C HIS A 90 12.59 -2.17 -1.04
N LEU A 91 11.67 -1.44 -0.41
CA LEU A 91 11.90 -0.83 0.90
C LEU A 91 11.89 -1.87 2.02
N ASP A 92 10.96 -2.83 1.98
CA ASP A 92 10.91 -3.99 2.88
C ASP A 92 9.96 -5.08 2.36
N ILE A 93 10.52 -6.18 1.86
CA ILE A 93 9.74 -7.27 1.25
C ILE A 93 8.77 -7.94 2.24
N GLU A 94 9.18 -8.10 3.51
CA GLU A 94 8.35 -8.77 4.52
C GLU A 94 7.08 -7.96 4.83
N SER A 95 7.23 -6.66 5.07
CA SER A 95 6.10 -5.74 5.29
C SER A 95 5.20 -5.64 4.06
N PHE A 96 5.79 -5.65 2.85
CA PHE A 96 5.03 -5.67 1.60
C PHE A 96 4.18 -6.94 1.45
N ILE A 97 4.76 -8.10 1.76
CA ILE A 97 4.06 -9.39 1.80
C ILE A 97 2.91 -9.36 2.81
N LEU A 98 3.13 -8.81 4.00
CA LEU A 98 2.10 -8.66 5.03
C LEU A 98 0.95 -7.77 4.55
N ALA A 99 1.25 -6.66 3.87
CA ALA A 99 0.23 -5.80 3.29
C ALA A 99 -0.63 -6.52 2.26
N ILE A 100 -0.02 -7.33 1.38
CA ILE A 100 -0.78 -8.13 0.42
C ILE A 100 -1.67 -9.16 1.13
N ARG A 101 -1.19 -9.86 2.16
CA ARG A 101 -2.02 -10.79 2.96
C ARG A 101 -3.20 -10.07 3.59
N ALA A 102 -2.95 -8.96 4.27
CA ALA A 102 -3.98 -8.17 4.94
C ALA A 102 -5.01 -7.57 3.97
N SER A 103 -4.65 -7.39 2.70
CA SER A 103 -5.57 -6.88 1.69
C SER A 103 -6.72 -7.85 1.41
N GLY A 104 -6.53 -9.16 1.67
CA GLY A 104 -7.55 -10.18 1.45
C GLY A 104 -7.77 -10.58 -0.01
N ILE A 105 -7.08 -9.95 -0.97
CA ILE A 105 -7.25 -10.25 -2.40
C ILE A 105 -6.84 -11.69 -2.76
N ILE A 106 -6.11 -12.39 -1.90
CA ILE A 106 -5.79 -13.82 -2.07
C ILE A 106 -7.02 -14.72 -2.16
N LEU A 107 -8.13 -14.28 -1.57
CA LEU A 107 -9.41 -14.98 -1.64
C LEU A 107 -10.22 -14.59 -2.88
N ASP A 108 -9.76 -13.61 -3.66
CA ASP A 108 -10.39 -13.14 -4.89
C ASP A 108 -9.40 -13.17 -6.07
N PRO A 109 -9.34 -14.29 -6.82
CA PRO A 109 -8.36 -14.48 -7.89
C PRO A 109 -8.61 -13.61 -9.11
N GLN A 110 -9.83 -13.08 -9.24
CA GLN A 110 -10.24 -12.21 -10.34
C GLN A 110 -9.96 -10.73 -10.02
N HIS A 111 -9.54 -10.43 -8.79
CA HIS A 111 -9.22 -9.07 -8.39
C HIS A 111 -8.13 -8.45 -9.27
N ILE A 112 -8.41 -7.29 -9.87
CA ILE A 112 -7.53 -6.67 -10.88
C ILE A 112 -6.11 -6.38 -10.38
N SER A 113 -5.95 -6.09 -9.07
CA SER A 113 -4.64 -5.88 -8.44
C SER A 113 -3.70 -7.09 -8.62
N TRP A 114 -4.22 -8.31 -8.82
CA TRP A 114 -3.40 -9.49 -9.10
C TRP A 114 -2.57 -9.35 -10.37
N ASN A 115 -3.14 -8.75 -11.42
CA ASN A 115 -2.44 -8.60 -12.69
C ASN A 115 -1.21 -7.70 -12.52
N ILE A 116 -1.34 -6.65 -11.72
CA ILE A 116 -0.25 -5.72 -11.42
C ILE A 116 0.82 -6.42 -10.55
N LEU A 117 0.42 -7.13 -9.49
CA LEU A 117 1.36 -7.87 -8.64
C LEU A 117 2.11 -8.96 -9.39
N LYS A 118 1.46 -9.68 -10.32
CA LYS A 118 2.11 -10.66 -11.20
C LYS A 118 3.12 -10.00 -12.14
N ALA A 119 2.78 -8.84 -12.71
CA ALA A 119 3.69 -8.09 -13.56
C ALA A 119 4.93 -7.62 -12.80
N ILE A 120 4.77 -7.12 -11.56
CA ILE A 120 5.89 -6.75 -10.69
C ILE A 120 6.76 -7.98 -10.37
N ASN A 121 6.15 -9.11 -9.99
CA ASN A 121 6.88 -10.36 -9.71
C ASN A 121 7.75 -10.80 -10.89
N TYR A 122 7.17 -10.79 -12.10
CA TYR A 122 7.88 -11.17 -13.31
C TYR A 122 9.10 -10.26 -13.59
N LYS A 123 8.98 -8.95 -13.32
CA LYS A 123 10.04 -7.97 -13.58
C LYS A 123 11.17 -8.00 -12.56
N HIS A 124 10.92 -8.45 -11.32
CA HIS A 124 11.83 -8.20 -10.21
C HIS A 124 12.49 -9.43 -9.60
N GLU A 125 12.13 -10.67 -9.95
CA GLU A 125 12.65 -11.97 -9.42
C GLU A 125 12.67 -12.13 -7.87
N SER A 126 12.47 -11.05 -7.12
CA SER A 126 12.50 -10.93 -5.67
C SER A 126 11.27 -11.51 -5.00
N LEU A 127 10.29 -11.92 -5.80
CA LEU A 127 9.00 -12.45 -5.37
C LEU A 127 8.87 -13.95 -5.72
N ASP A 128 9.94 -14.68 -6.03
CA ASP A 128 9.92 -16.14 -6.14
C ASP A 128 9.42 -16.82 -4.84
N PHE A 129 9.71 -16.19 -3.70
CA PHE A 129 9.15 -16.53 -2.39
C PHE A 129 7.64 -16.27 -2.31
N PHE A 130 7.14 -15.26 -3.03
CA PHE A 130 5.71 -14.96 -3.17
C PHE A 130 4.99 -16.09 -3.90
N HIS A 131 5.56 -16.60 -4.98
CA HIS A 131 5.00 -17.73 -5.72
C HIS A 131 4.93 -18.99 -4.84
N LYS A 132 6.03 -19.34 -4.16
CA LYS A 132 6.09 -20.51 -3.27
C LYS A 132 5.23 -20.38 -2.02
N SER A 133 5.11 -19.19 -1.45
CA SER A 133 4.38 -18.96 -0.20
C SER A 133 2.89 -18.67 -0.39
N PHE A 134 2.47 -18.17 -1.56
CA PHE A 134 1.07 -17.79 -1.82
C PHE A 134 0.38 -18.65 -2.86
N PHE A 135 1.02 -19.00 -3.98
CA PHE A 135 0.36 -19.79 -5.03
C PHE A 135 0.20 -21.26 -4.64
N THR A 136 1.07 -21.81 -3.79
CA THR A 136 0.90 -23.17 -3.25
C THR A 136 -0.34 -23.28 -2.35
N GLN A 137 -0.60 -22.27 -1.51
CA GLN A 137 -1.83 -22.20 -0.70
C GLN A 137 -3.08 -21.99 -1.56
N PHE A 138 -2.98 -21.14 -2.58
CA PHE A 138 -4.05 -20.92 -3.55
C PHE A 138 -4.41 -22.20 -4.33
N GLN A 139 -3.41 -22.98 -4.75
CA GLN A 139 -3.64 -24.26 -5.42
C GLN A 139 -4.30 -25.28 -4.47
N ILE A 140 -3.87 -25.38 -3.22
CA ILE A 140 -4.48 -26.28 -2.22
C ILE A 140 -5.96 -25.94 -1.98
N ILE A 141 -6.30 -24.65 -1.84
CA ILE A 141 -7.69 -24.21 -1.61
C ILE A 141 -8.59 -24.53 -2.81
N ASN A 142 -8.09 -24.40 -4.05
CA ASN A 142 -8.89 -24.63 -5.26
C ASN A 142 -8.83 -26.06 -5.81
N SER A 143 -7.99 -26.94 -5.25
CA SER A 143 -7.96 -28.38 -5.58
C SER A 143 -8.70 -29.25 -4.55
N SER A 144 -9.31 -28.62 -3.54
CA SER A 144 -10.13 -29.28 -2.51
C SER A 144 -11.65 -29.12 -2.74
N ASN A 145 -12.05 -28.60 -3.90
CA ASN A 145 -13.44 -28.52 -4.40
C ASN A 145 -13.57 -29.30 -5.70
#